data_AF-A0A8T4GWZ8-F1
#
_entry.id   AF-A0A8T4GWZ8-F1
#
_cell.length_a   1.000
_cell.length_b   1.000
_cell.length_c   1.000
_cell.angle_alpha   90.00
_cell.angle_beta   90.00
_cell.angle_gamma   90.00
#
_symmetry.space_group_name_H-M   'P 1'
#
loop_
_entity.id
_entity.type
_entity.pdbx_description
1 polymer ?
#
loop_
_entity_poly.entity_id
_entity_poly.type
_entity_poly.pdbx_seq_one_letter_code
_entity_poly.pdbx_strand_id
1 'polypeptide(L)'
;MDDDAESEIAESVTISALIAVVATALIYVELWGGSVPALPGASTLALTVAIGVAAGGTFYYTGTHETRLEDVPPLAVFLVLAVVVYVLFPEGLPVAAELAIIVGVWTDTALRAAAKYVF
;
A
#
# COMPACT_ATOMS: atom_id res chain seq x y z
N MET A 1 -19.47 -23.96 5.77
CA MET A 1 -18.90 -22.89 6.62
C MET A 1 -17.54 -22.42 6.08
N ASP A 2 -17.00 -23.06 5.02
CA ASP A 2 -15.73 -22.67 4.38
C ASP A 2 -15.89 -21.73 3.16
N ASP A 3 -16.98 -21.83 2.38
CA ASP A 3 -17.17 -21.01 1.17
C ASP A 3 -17.21 -19.49 1.45
N ASP A 4 -17.84 -19.09 2.56
CA ASP A 4 -17.99 -17.68 2.92
C ASP A 4 -16.63 -17.06 3.29
N ALA A 5 -15.78 -17.79 4.01
CA ALA A 5 -14.46 -17.32 4.44
C ALA A 5 -13.47 -17.24 3.26
N GLU A 6 -13.51 -18.21 2.33
CA GLU A 6 -12.66 -18.17 1.13
C GLU A 6 -13.02 -17.01 0.20
N SER A 7 -14.33 -16.73 0.05
CA SER A 7 -14.83 -15.58 -0.71
C SER A 7 -14.38 -14.25 -0.10
N GLU A 8 -14.50 -14.08 1.22
CA GLU A 8 -14.07 -12.87 1.94
C GLU A 8 -12.55 -12.62 1.79
N ILE A 9 -11.73 -13.67 1.87
CA ILE A 9 -10.28 -13.56 1.67
C ILE A 9 -9.97 -13.17 0.22
N ALA A 10 -10.59 -13.82 -0.77
CA ALA A 10 -10.36 -13.53 -2.18
C ALA A 10 -10.77 -12.10 -2.56
N GLU A 11 -11.89 -11.63 -2.02
CA GLU A 11 -12.35 -10.25 -2.16
C GLU A 11 -11.32 -9.27 -1.56
N SER A 12 -10.88 -9.52 -0.31
CA SER A 12 -9.90 -8.67 0.37
C SER A 12 -8.57 -8.54 -0.38
N VAL A 13 -8.08 -9.64 -0.97
CA VAL A 13 -6.85 -9.66 -1.77
C VAL A 13 -7.04 -8.87 -3.05
N THR A 14 -8.19 -9.02 -3.71
CA THR A 14 -8.51 -8.32 -4.97
C THR A 14 -8.57 -6.81 -4.74
N ILE A 15 -9.24 -6.38 -3.67
CA ILE A 15 -9.34 -4.96 -3.29
C ILE A 15 -7.96 -4.41 -2.95
N SER A 16 -7.19 -5.12 -2.12
CA SER A 16 -5.84 -4.71 -1.73
C SER A 16 -4.93 -4.59 -2.95
N ALA A 17 -5.00 -5.53 -3.89
CA ALA A 17 -4.23 -5.49 -5.13
C ALA A 17 -4.62 -4.30 -6.00
N LEU A 18 -5.91 -3.98 -6.13
CA LEU A 18 -6.37 -2.80 -6.85
C LEU A 18 -5.84 -1.50 -6.21
N ILE A 19 -5.89 -1.40 -4.87
CA ILE A 19 -5.33 -0.28 -4.12
C ILE A 19 -3.82 -0.17 -4.40
N ALA A 20 -3.08 -1.27 -4.32
CA ALA A 20 -1.64 -1.29 -4.54
C ALA A 20 -1.27 -0.85 -5.96
N VAL A 21 -2.01 -1.32 -6.98
CA VAL A 21 -1.82 -0.93 -8.38
C VAL A 21 -2.12 0.56 -8.58
N VAL A 22 -3.25 1.05 -8.07
CA VAL A 22 -3.64 2.47 -8.19
C VAL A 22 -2.64 3.37 -7.48
N ALA A 23 -2.23 3.02 -6.26
CA ALA A 23 -1.20 3.76 -5.52
C ALA A 23 0.11 3.83 -6.31
N THR A 24 0.57 2.69 -6.85
CA THR A 24 1.79 2.62 -7.65
C THR A 24 1.66 3.44 -8.93
N ALA A 25 0.52 3.39 -9.61
CA ALA A 25 0.27 4.14 -10.83
C ALA A 25 0.23 5.65 -10.58
N LEU A 26 -0.40 6.10 -9.49
CA LEU A 26 -0.41 7.51 -9.09
C LEU A 26 0.99 8.01 -8.77
N ILE A 27 1.78 7.25 -8.01
CA ILE A 27 3.18 7.62 -7.74
C ILE A 27 3.98 7.71 -9.05
N TYR A 28 3.82 6.74 -9.95
CA TYR A 28 4.53 6.73 -11.22
C TYR A 28 4.15 7.91 -12.13
N VAL A 29 2.87 8.24 -12.24
CA VAL A 29 2.37 9.30 -13.13
C VAL A 29 2.56 10.69 -12.52
N GLU A 30 2.13 10.89 -11.28
CA GLU A 30 2.06 12.21 -10.63
C GLU A 30 3.38 12.62 -9.97
N LEU A 31 4.06 11.69 -9.31
CA LEU A 31 5.28 12.01 -8.56
C LEU A 31 6.54 11.78 -9.38
N TRP A 32 6.55 10.75 -10.24
CA TRP A 32 7.73 10.43 -11.05
C TRP A 32 7.64 10.88 -12.51
N GLY A 33 6.51 11.47 -12.92
CA GLY A 33 6.33 12.00 -14.28
C GLY A 33 6.46 10.94 -15.38
N GLY A 34 6.11 9.68 -15.09
CA GLY A 34 6.17 8.57 -16.05
C GLY A 34 7.57 7.98 -16.26
N SER A 35 8.53 8.25 -15.38
CA SER A 35 9.87 7.65 -15.44
C SER A 35 10.31 7.19 -14.06
N VAL A 36 11.18 6.19 -13.95
CA VAL A 36 11.69 5.79 -12.62
C VAL A 36 12.79 6.79 -12.22
N PRO A 37 12.67 7.44 -11.04
CA PRO A 37 13.65 8.42 -10.59
C PRO A 37 14.97 7.74 -10.19
N ALA A 38 16.02 8.54 -10.01
CA ALA A 38 17.27 8.04 -9.48
C ALA A 38 17.05 7.41 -8.10
N LEU A 39 17.33 6.12 -7.99
CA LEU A 39 17.16 5.42 -6.72
C LEU A 39 18.20 5.89 -5.70
N PRO A 40 17.80 6.00 -4.42
CA PRO A 40 18.75 6.32 -3.36
C PRO A 40 19.80 5.20 -3.21
N GLY A 41 20.90 5.50 -2.52
CA GLY A 41 21.97 4.52 -2.28
C GLY A 41 21.46 3.23 -1.64
N ALA A 42 22.18 2.12 -1.86
CA ALA A 42 21.74 0.77 -1.47
C ALA A 42 21.33 0.64 0.01
N SER A 43 22.03 1.32 0.92
CA SER A 43 21.70 1.33 2.36
C SER A 43 20.37 2.03 2.65
N THR A 44 20.12 3.18 2.03
CA THR A 44 18.85 3.91 2.13
C THR A 44 17.71 3.12 1.51
N LEU A 45 17.95 2.44 0.38
CA LEU A 45 16.96 1.58 -0.27
C LEU A 45 16.59 0.39 0.62
N ALA A 46 17.57 -0.28 1.24
CA ALA A 46 17.31 -1.38 2.17
C ALA A 46 16.49 -0.92 3.39
N LEU A 47 16.82 0.23 3.96
CA LEU A 47 16.06 0.81 5.08
C LEU A 47 14.64 1.17 4.65
N THR A 48 14.49 1.76 3.46
CA THR A 48 13.21 2.09 2.85
C THR A 48 12.30 0.87 2.71
N VAL A 49 12.86 -0.23 2.19
CA VAL A 49 12.15 -1.50 2.07
C VAL A 49 11.77 -2.04 3.44
N ALA A 50 12.68 -2.02 4.42
CA ALA A 50 12.39 -2.49 5.77
C ALA A 50 11.26 -1.69 6.44
N ILE A 51 11.25 -0.36 6.27
CA ILE A 51 10.18 0.52 6.76
C ILE A 51 8.86 0.22 6.06
N GLY A 52 8.87 0.10 4.72
CA GLY A 52 7.69 -0.25 3.94
C GLY A 52 7.09 -1.58 4.37
N VAL A 53 7.92 -2.61 4.56
CA VAL A 53 7.48 -3.93 5.03
C VAL A 53 6.86 -3.83 6.42
N ALA A 54 7.51 -3.12 7.36
CA ALA A 54 6.96 -2.93 8.71
C ALA A 54 5.62 -2.17 8.69
N ALA A 55 5.50 -1.15 7.84
CA ALA A 55 4.25 -0.39 7.66
C ALA A 55 3.14 -1.27 7.07
N GLY A 56 3.43 -2.03 6.00
CA GLY A 56 2.48 -2.96 5.39
C GLY A 56 2.04 -4.07 6.34
N GLY A 57 2.95 -4.62 7.14
CA GLY A 57 2.62 -5.57 8.19
C GLY A 57 1.73 -4.98 9.28
N THR A 58 1.95 -3.70 9.61
CA THR A 58 1.08 -2.97 10.55
C THR A 58 -0.31 -2.75 9.95
N PHE A 59 -0.42 -2.34 8.68
CA PHE A 59 -1.70 -2.18 7.99
C PHE A 59 -2.48 -3.49 7.88
N TYR A 60 -1.80 -4.60 7.63
CA TYR A 60 -2.42 -5.92 7.67
C TYR A 60 -2.96 -6.22 9.07
N TYR A 61 -2.14 -6.02 10.11
CA TYR A 61 -2.51 -6.33 11.49
C TYR A 61 -3.61 -5.41 12.05
N THR A 62 -3.68 -4.15 11.65
CA THR A 62 -4.75 -3.24 12.06
C THR A 62 -5.99 -3.37 11.18
N GLY A 63 -5.81 -3.68 9.90
CA GLY A 63 -6.88 -3.87 8.91
C GLY A 63 -7.69 -5.15 9.11
N THR A 64 -7.19 -6.14 9.85
CA THR A 64 -7.94 -7.35 10.26
C THR A 64 -9.09 -7.05 11.22
N HIS A 65 -9.24 -5.83 11.74
CA HIS A 65 -10.35 -5.51 12.65
C HIS A 65 -11.65 -5.07 11.97
N GLU A 66 -11.64 -4.50 10.76
CA GLU A 66 -12.85 -4.06 10.04
C GLU A 66 -12.43 -3.34 8.76
N THR A 67 -12.01 -4.07 7.72
CA THR A 67 -11.97 -3.51 6.36
C THR A 67 -13.09 -4.11 5.52
N ARG A 68 -14.33 -3.85 5.93
CA ARG A 68 -15.48 -4.01 5.03
C ARG A 68 -15.46 -2.85 4.04
N LEU A 69 -15.69 -3.15 2.76
CA LEU A 69 -15.75 -2.16 1.67
C LEU A 69 -16.78 -1.05 1.93
N GLU A 70 -17.71 -1.33 2.84
CA GLU A 70 -18.84 -0.52 3.28
C GLU A 70 -18.42 0.70 4.10
N ASP A 71 -17.33 0.63 4.87
CA ASP A 71 -17.07 1.58 5.96
C ASP A 71 -16.01 2.63 5.67
N VAL A 72 -15.10 2.38 4.72
CA VAL A 72 -14.11 3.38 4.32
C VAL A 72 -13.97 3.36 2.80
N PRO A 73 -14.45 4.41 2.10
CA PRO A 73 -14.23 4.53 0.67
C PRO A 73 -12.72 4.50 0.43
N PRO A 74 -12.17 3.57 -0.37
CA PRO A 74 -10.75 3.56 -0.70
C PRO A 74 -10.28 4.93 -1.20
N LEU A 75 -11.14 5.62 -1.95
CA LEU A 75 -10.98 7.00 -2.39
C LEU A 75 -10.74 8.00 -1.24
N ALA A 76 -11.37 7.80 -0.08
CA ALA A 76 -11.19 8.64 1.11
C ALA A 76 -9.81 8.42 1.75
N VAL A 77 -9.32 7.18 1.80
CA VAL A 77 -7.95 6.88 2.25
C VAL A 77 -6.93 7.51 1.30
N PHE A 78 -7.16 7.37 -0.01
CA PHE A 78 -6.32 8.00 -1.04
C PHE A 78 -6.35 9.53 -0.97
N LEU A 79 -7.52 10.13 -0.73
CA LEU A 79 -7.67 11.57 -0.56
C LEU A 79 -6.97 12.06 0.70
N VAL A 80 -7.10 11.36 1.82
CA VAL A 80 -6.42 11.73 3.08
C VAL A 80 -4.92 11.63 2.90
N LEU A 81 -4.41 10.55 2.30
CA LEU A 81 -2.98 10.41 2.00
C LEU A 81 -2.49 11.51 1.06
N ALA A 82 -3.20 11.77 -0.04
CA ALA A 82 -2.82 12.81 -1.01
C ALA A 82 -2.82 14.21 -0.37
N VAL A 83 -3.82 14.53 0.46
CA VAL A 83 -3.91 15.81 1.17
C VAL A 83 -2.79 15.95 2.20
N VAL A 84 -2.50 14.91 2.99
CA VAL A 84 -1.41 14.92 3.96
C VAL A 84 -0.06 15.10 3.26
N VAL A 85 0.16 14.41 2.14
CA VAL A 85 1.38 14.54 1.34
C VAL A 85 1.53 15.94 0.75
N TYR A 86 0.47 16.47 0.15
CA TYR A 86 0.46 17.82 -0.43
C TYR A 86 0.74 18.91 0.62
N VAL A 87 0.18 18.77 1.83
CA VAL A 87 0.34 19.76 2.91
C VAL A 87 1.71 19.67 3.57
N LEU A 88 2.24 18.47 3.80
CA LEU A 88 3.50 18.28 4.52
C LEU A 88 4.73 18.36 3.60
N PHE A 89 4.57 18.08 2.31
CA PHE A 89 5.66 18.02 1.34
C PHE A 89 5.30 18.82 0.07
N PRO A 90 5.26 20.17 0.15
CA PRO A 90 4.93 21.02 -0.99
C PRO A 90 5.95 20.92 -2.14
N GLU A 91 7.17 20.45 -1.88
CA GLU A 91 8.20 20.17 -2.88
C GLU A 91 8.15 18.74 -3.44
N GLY A 92 7.18 17.92 -3.00
CA GLY A 92 7.09 16.50 -3.31
C GLY A 92 7.73 15.61 -2.25
N LEU A 93 7.40 14.31 -2.27
CA LEU A 93 7.97 13.34 -1.35
C LEU A 93 9.41 12.99 -1.77
N PRO A 94 10.30 12.66 -0.82
CA PRO A 94 11.56 12.02 -1.16
C PRO A 94 11.28 10.67 -1.84
N VAL A 95 12.05 10.33 -2.88
CA VAL A 95 11.94 9.03 -3.60
C VAL A 95 11.95 7.82 -2.66
N ALA A 96 12.72 7.89 -1.58
CA ALA A 96 12.73 6.87 -0.54
C ALA A 96 11.35 6.68 0.14
N ALA A 97 10.63 7.76 0.42
CA ALA A 97 9.30 7.68 1.02
C ALA A 97 8.27 7.11 0.05
N GLU A 98 8.34 7.49 -1.22
CA GLU A 98 7.47 6.98 -2.29
C GLU A 98 7.64 5.46 -2.47
N LEU A 99 8.89 5.00 -2.46
CA LEU A 99 9.22 3.58 -2.49
C LEU A 99 8.74 2.85 -1.23
N ALA A 100 8.84 3.45 -0.03
CA ALA A 100 8.31 2.85 1.19
C ALA A 100 6.79 2.67 1.12
N ILE A 101 6.06 3.62 0.53
CA ILE A 101 4.61 3.53 0.31
C ILE A 101 4.30 2.36 -0.62
N ILE A 102 4.98 2.27 -1.78
CA ILE A 102 4.81 1.15 -2.72
C ILE A 102 5.06 -0.19 -2.01
N VAL A 103 6.20 -0.32 -1.32
CA VAL A 103 6.53 -1.55 -0.59
C VAL A 103 5.48 -1.86 0.47
N GLY A 104 4.95 -0.85 1.18
CA GLY A 104 3.92 -1.04 2.20
C GLY A 104 2.60 -1.60 1.65
N VAL A 105 2.06 -0.99 0.59
CA VAL A 105 0.79 -1.46 -0.01
C VAL A 105 0.92 -2.85 -0.64
N TRP A 106 2.07 -3.16 -1.23
CA TRP A 106 2.34 -4.50 -1.77
C TRP A 106 2.61 -5.53 -0.67
N THR A 107 3.19 -5.13 0.47
CA THR A 107 3.36 -6.01 1.63
C THR A 107 2.02 -6.38 2.25
N ASP A 108 1.10 -5.42 2.43
CA ASP A 108 -0.27 -5.72 2.91
C ASP A 108 -0.97 -6.71 1.96
N THR A 109 -0.91 -6.45 0.66
CA THR A 109 -1.47 -7.34 -0.37
C THR A 109 -0.87 -8.74 -0.30
N ALA A 110 0.46 -8.84 -0.16
CA ALA A 110 1.16 -10.12 -0.07
C ALA A 110 0.79 -10.89 1.21
N LEU A 111 0.61 -10.21 2.34
CA LEU A 111 0.19 -10.83 3.60
C LEU A 111 -1.24 -11.36 3.53
N ARG A 112 -2.17 -10.58 2.95
CA ARG A 112 -3.55 -11.04 2.69
C ARG A 112 -3.58 -12.23 1.74
N ALA A 113 -2.76 -12.21 0.69
CA ALA A 113 -2.65 -13.32 -0.25
C ALA A 113 -2.02 -14.56 0.39
N ALA A 114 -1.02 -14.39 1.27
CA ALA A 114 -0.39 -15.48 2.01
C ALA A 114 -1.37 -16.13 3.00
N ALA A 115 -2.24 -15.34 3.64
CA ALA A 115 -3.28 -15.86 4.53
C ALA A 115 -4.20 -16.87 3.84
N LYS A 116 -4.48 -16.69 2.53
CA LYS A 116 -5.24 -17.66 1.71
C LYS A 116 -4.62 -19.06 1.65
N TYR A 117 -3.31 -19.20 1.81
CA TYR A 117 -2.62 -20.49 1.68
C TYR A 117 -2.31 -21.17 3.03
N VAL A 118 -2.57 -20.47 4.14
CA VAL A 118 -2.29 -20.95 5.50
C VAL A 118 -3.57 -21.44 6.20
N PHE A 119 -4.73 -20.97 5.76
CA PHE A 119 -6.06 -21.44 6.16
C PHE A 119 -6.67 -22.28 5.04
#